data_AF-A0A430FPY6-F1
#
_entry.id   AF-A0A430FPY6-F1
#
_cell.length_a   1.000
_cell.length_b   1.000
_cell.length_c   1.000
_cell.angle_alpha   90.00
_cell.angle_beta   90.00
_cell.angle_gamma   90.00
#
_symmetry.space_group_name_H-M   'P 1'
#
loop_
_entity.id
_entity.type
_entity.pdbx_description
1 polymer ?
#
loop_
_entity_poly.entity_id
_entity_poly.type
_entity_poly.pdbx_seq_one_letter_code
_entity_poly.pdbx_strand_id
1 'polypeptide(L)'
;MNTTMQGCEQSMQARHPRRSHGNRSQCVSKVSSSSQYLRSPLLRVIPKIVVACFAPFIPVYVLAAIQAIWIGANGIVTGFVIFALCASLAMFFHELMHAVVLCHDIGSAAIQVKMHLFCVQIQRDKPQTSGDELLCAVLGPLAGVLTAVIGIACTGAPWFWLLIIQQALCLMPFCDDGMVALSSIATMLLARRQQLHQEK
;
A
#
# COMPACT_ATOMS: atom_id res chain seq x y z
N MET A 1 32.23 37.62 -52.93
CA MET A 1 32.16 37.37 -51.47
C MET A 1 31.86 35.87 -51.33
N ASN A 2 32.83 34.95 -51.23
CA ASN A 2 33.86 34.79 -50.17
C ASN A 2 33.20 34.99 -48.78
N THR A 3 33.22 34.07 -47.81
CA THR A 3 34.17 32.98 -47.56
C THR A 3 33.64 32.08 -46.42
N THR A 4 33.89 30.76 -46.49
CA THR A 4 34.33 29.80 -45.42
C THR A 4 33.53 29.63 -44.11
N MET A 5 33.53 28.50 -43.40
CA MET A 5 33.90 27.07 -43.54
C MET A 5 34.08 26.53 -42.10
N GLN A 6 34.23 25.21 -42.01
CA GLN A 6 34.75 24.39 -40.90
C GLN A 6 33.67 23.93 -39.92
N GLY A 7 33.31 22.65 -39.87
CA GLY A 7 34.14 21.43 -40.01
C GLY A 7 34.26 20.82 -38.61
N CYS A 8 34.43 19.54 -38.35
CA CYS A 8 34.68 18.29 -39.09
C CYS A 8 34.32 17.21 -38.02
N GLU A 9 33.76 16.05 -38.38
CA GLU A 9 34.51 14.78 -38.56
C GLU A 9 35.45 14.46 -37.38
N GLN A 10 35.59 13.25 -36.86
CA GLN A 10 35.22 11.87 -37.18
C GLN A 10 35.83 11.07 -36.00
N SER A 11 35.36 9.85 -35.71
CA SER A 11 36.28 8.69 -35.57
C SER A 11 35.48 7.44 -35.23
N MET A 12 35.32 6.60 -36.26
CA MET A 12 35.14 5.15 -36.12
C MET A 12 36.43 4.53 -35.58
N GLN A 13 36.33 3.48 -34.75
CA GLN A 13 37.24 2.34 -34.88
C GLN A 13 36.67 1.06 -34.24
N ALA A 14 36.55 0.02 -35.07
CA ALA A 14 36.20 -1.35 -34.72
C ALA A 14 37.43 -2.16 -34.28
N ARG A 15 37.22 -3.20 -33.43
CA ARG A 15 38.06 -4.43 -33.35
C ARG A 15 37.42 -5.51 -32.45
N HIS A 16 37.15 -6.69 -33.02
CA HIS A 16 36.95 -8.00 -32.35
C HIS A 16 38.32 -8.73 -32.22
N PRO A 17 38.44 -9.99 -31.70
CA PRO A 17 37.97 -10.65 -30.47
C PRO A 17 39.14 -11.39 -29.70
N ARG A 18 38.96 -11.87 -28.45
CA ARG A 18 39.65 -13.08 -27.90
C ARG A 18 39.18 -13.51 -26.48
N ARG A 19 39.08 -14.84 -26.30
CA ARG A 19 38.81 -15.63 -25.08
C ARG A 19 39.87 -15.47 -23.99
N SER A 20 39.48 -15.67 -22.72
CA SER A 20 40.31 -16.34 -21.69
C SER A 20 39.45 -16.89 -20.55
N HIS A 21 39.68 -18.17 -20.20
CA HIS A 21 39.14 -18.92 -19.07
C HIS A 21 39.50 -18.31 -17.70
N GLY A 22 38.68 -18.60 -16.68
CA GLY A 22 39.03 -18.40 -15.28
C GLY A 22 37.93 -18.85 -14.30
N ASN A 23 38.00 -20.11 -13.87
CA ASN A 23 37.25 -20.68 -12.74
C ASN A 23 37.35 -19.79 -11.48
N ARG A 24 36.23 -19.53 -10.80
CA ARG A 24 36.20 -19.54 -9.33
C ARG A 24 34.79 -19.73 -8.80
N SER A 25 34.55 -20.95 -8.32
CA SER A 25 33.63 -21.26 -7.25
C SER A 25 33.79 -20.23 -6.12
N GLN A 26 32.74 -19.49 -5.80
CA GLN A 26 32.61 -18.82 -4.50
C GLN A 26 31.15 -18.91 -4.07
N CYS A 27 30.81 -20.09 -3.57
CA CYS A 27 29.90 -20.23 -2.45
C CYS A 27 30.49 -19.39 -1.31
N VAL A 28 29.96 -18.17 -1.12
CA VAL A 28 30.21 -17.39 0.08
C VAL A 28 28.88 -17.30 0.81
N SER A 29 28.66 -18.30 1.66
CA SER A 29 27.76 -18.24 2.79
C SER A 29 28.19 -17.06 3.67
N LYS A 30 27.58 -15.89 3.48
CA LYS A 30 27.66 -14.79 4.44
C LYS A 30 26.42 -14.82 5.31
N VAL A 31 26.56 -15.53 6.43
CA VAL A 31 25.77 -15.30 7.64
C VAL A 31 25.89 -13.82 7.99
N SER A 32 24.79 -13.07 7.84
CA SER A 32 24.60 -11.76 8.47
C SER A 32 23.16 -11.69 8.99
N SER A 33 22.90 -12.54 9.97
CA SER A 33 21.58 -12.85 10.53
C SER A 33 21.10 -11.89 11.62
N SER A 34 21.58 -10.65 11.67
CA SER A 34 21.14 -9.70 12.72
C SER A 34 20.95 -8.24 12.30
N SER A 35 21.23 -7.88 11.04
CA SER A 35 21.08 -6.48 10.56
C SER A 35 20.22 -6.33 9.30
N GLN A 36 19.63 -7.42 8.80
CA GLN A 36 18.72 -7.40 7.65
C GLN A 36 17.24 -7.17 8.02
N TYR A 37 16.86 -7.39 9.29
CA TYR A 37 15.48 -7.15 9.75
C TYR A 37 15.09 -5.66 9.79
N LEU A 38 16.08 -4.76 9.91
CA LEU A 38 15.89 -3.30 9.85
C LEU A 38 15.76 -2.73 8.42
N ARG A 39 15.85 -3.57 7.38
CA ARG A 39 15.73 -3.17 5.96
C ARG A 39 14.43 -3.62 5.29
N SER A 40 13.46 -4.15 6.05
CA SER A 40 12.16 -4.46 5.45
C SER A 40 11.44 -3.15 5.09
N PRO A 41 10.87 -3.05 3.88
CA PRO A 41 10.22 -1.83 3.43
C PRO A 41 8.99 -1.53 4.29
N LEU A 42 8.25 -2.59 4.66
CA LEU A 42 7.15 -2.56 5.63
C LEU A 42 7.51 -1.81 6.92
N LEU A 43 8.67 -2.07 7.53
CA LEU A 43 9.06 -1.43 8.79
C LEU A 43 9.19 0.10 8.68
N ARG A 44 9.52 0.62 7.48
CA ARG A 44 9.58 2.08 7.22
C ARG A 44 8.21 2.71 6.97
N VAL A 45 7.24 1.90 6.53
CA VAL A 45 5.89 2.37 6.20
C VAL A 45 4.95 2.28 7.40
N ILE A 46 5.10 1.27 8.25
CA ILE A 46 4.24 1.03 9.44
C ILE A 46 4.06 2.28 10.31
N PRO A 47 5.11 3.01 10.73
CA PRO A 47 4.93 4.20 11.57
C PRO A 47 4.07 5.28 10.90
N LYS A 48 4.20 5.44 9.58
CA LYS A 48 3.42 6.41 8.81
C LYS A 48 1.94 6.00 8.73
N ILE A 49 1.67 4.71 8.51
CA ILE A 49 0.31 4.17 8.54
C ILE A 49 -0.30 4.38 9.93
N VAL A 50 0.42 4.04 11.00
CA VAL A 50 -0.06 4.25 12.38
C VAL A 50 -0.44 5.72 12.60
N VAL A 51 0.42 6.67 12.24
CA VAL A 51 0.10 8.09 12.39
C VAL A 51 -1.12 8.46 11.55
N ALA A 52 -1.19 8.05 10.28
CA ALA A 52 -2.31 8.38 9.40
C ALA A 52 -3.66 7.83 9.91
N CYS A 53 -3.68 6.62 10.46
CA CYS A 53 -4.91 5.96 10.92
C CYS A 53 -5.37 6.43 12.31
N PHE A 54 -4.45 6.88 13.17
CA PHE A 54 -4.78 7.28 14.55
C PHE A 54 -4.86 8.79 14.75
N ALA A 55 -4.15 9.60 13.95
CA ALA A 55 -4.18 11.06 14.05
C ALA A 55 -5.59 11.70 13.95
N PRO A 56 -6.52 11.24 13.07
CA PRO A 56 -7.85 11.82 12.98
C PRO A 56 -8.65 11.76 14.29
N PHE A 57 -8.33 10.78 15.14
CA PHE A 57 -9.07 10.50 16.38
C PHE A 57 -8.40 11.09 17.63
N ILE A 58 -7.24 11.74 17.50
CA ILE A 58 -6.56 12.44 18.61
C ILE A 58 -7.52 13.38 19.37
N PRO A 59 -8.37 14.20 18.71
CA PRO A 59 -9.32 15.05 19.44
C PRO A 59 -10.28 14.25 20.33
N VAL A 60 -10.76 13.09 19.87
CA VAL A 60 -11.65 12.21 20.65
C VAL A 60 -10.93 11.67 21.88
N TYR A 61 -9.68 11.22 21.73
CA TYR A 61 -8.89 10.71 22.85
C TYR A 61 -8.57 11.81 23.88
N VAL A 62 -8.22 13.01 23.43
CA VAL A 62 -7.95 14.16 24.31
C VAL A 62 -9.20 14.58 25.06
N LEU A 63 -10.34 14.70 24.38
CA LEU A 63 -11.63 15.03 25.01
C LEU A 63 -12.02 14.00 26.06
N ALA A 64 -11.84 12.71 25.75
CA ALA A 64 -12.13 11.64 26.70
C ALA A 64 -11.23 11.70 27.95
N ALA A 65 -9.95 12.00 27.78
CA ALA A 65 -9.01 12.17 28.90
C ALA A 65 -9.39 13.36 29.79
N ILE A 66 -9.71 14.51 29.20
CA ILE A 66 -10.15 15.70 29.94
C ILE A 66 -11.44 15.40 30.72
N GLN A 67 -12.42 14.77 30.06
CA GLN A 67 -13.68 14.39 30.70
C GLN A 67 -13.45 13.46 31.90
N ALA A 68 -12.60 12.43 31.73
CA ALA A 68 -12.32 11.46 32.79
C ALA A 68 -11.70 12.13 34.03
N ILE A 69 -10.87 13.17 33.84
CA ILE A 69 -10.24 13.92 34.93
C ILE A 69 -11.23 14.88 35.61
N TRP A 70 -12.05 15.59 34.84
CA TRP A 70 -12.88 16.70 35.36
C TRP A 70 -14.25 16.25 35.87
N ILE A 71 -14.86 15.25 35.24
CA ILE A 71 -16.28 14.89 35.45
C ILE A 71 -16.43 13.40 35.81
N GLY A 72 -15.38 12.61 35.57
CA GLY A 72 -15.39 11.16 35.77
C GLY A 72 -15.77 10.39 34.49
N ALA A 73 -15.60 9.07 34.55
CA ALA A 73 -15.85 8.20 33.40
C ALA A 73 -17.36 8.13 33.05
N ASN A 74 -17.70 8.39 31.79
CA ASN A 74 -19.06 8.32 31.27
C ASN A 74 -19.12 7.23 30.17
N GLY A 75 -20.11 6.33 30.26
CA GLY A 75 -20.28 5.23 29.29
C GLY A 75 -20.41 5.68 27.83
N ILE A 76 -20.97 6.87 27.58
CA ILE A 76 -21.06 7.43 26.22
C ILE A 76 -19.66 7.78 25.68
N VAL A 77 -18.85 8.45 26.49
CA VAL A 77 -17.47 8.84 26.12
C VAL A 77 -16.60 7.60 25.95
N THR A 78 -16.74 6.61 26.83
CA THR A 78 -16.10 5.30 26.68
C THR A 78 -16.50 4.62 25.36
N GLY A 79 -17.78 4.67 24.99
CA GLY A 79 -18.28 4.16 23.71
C GLY A 79 -17.61 4.85 22.50
N PHE A 80 -17.49 6.17 22.52
CA PHE A 80 -16.79 6.92 21.46
C PHE A 80 -15.30 6.59 21.38
N VAL A 81 -14.63 6.39 22.51
CA VAL A 81 -13.22 5.98 22.53
C VAL A 81 -13.04 4.57 21.95
N ILE A 82 -13.91 3.62 22.33
CA ILE A 82 -13.89 2.26 21.77
C ILE A 82 -14.11 2.32 20.26
N PHE A 83 -15.11 3.07 19.80
CA PHE A 83 -15.38 3.24 18.38
C PHE A 83 -14.17 3.84 17.64
N ALA A 84 -13.58 4.92 18.16
CA ALA A 84 -12.40 5.56 17.59
C ALA A 84 -11.22 4.59 17.47
N LEU A 85 -10.94 3.80 18.52
CA LEU A 85 -9.87 2.80 18.50
C LEU A 85 -10.13 1.73 17.44
N CYS A 86 -11.35 1.23 17.35
CA CYS A 86 -11.72 0.22 16.36
C CYS A 86 -11.70 0.76 14.93
N ALA A 87 -12.12 2.01 14.71
CA ALA A 87 -12.02 2.69 13.43
C ALA A 87 -10.56 2.86 13.00
N SER A 88 -9.69 3.32 13.91
CA SER A 88 -8.24 3.42 13.66
C SER A 88 -7.62 2.07 13.35
N LEU A 89 -7.98 1.01 14.07
CA LEU A 89 -7.47 -0.34 13.81
C LEU A 89 -7.96 -0.89 12.47
N ALA A 90 -9.23 -0.70 12.12
CA ALA A 90 -9.77 -1.12 10.83
C ALA A 90 -9.03 -0.46 9.67
N MET A 91 -8.80 0.86 9.76
CA MET A 91 -8.01 1.60 8.76
C MET A 91 -6.53 1.19 8.77
N PHE A 92 -5.96 0.93 9.94
CA PHE A 92 -4.58 0.45 10.03
C PHE A 92 -4.41 -0.88 9.29
N PHE A 93 -5.31 -1.85 9.52
CA PHE A 93 -5.25 -3.14 8.83
C PHE A 93 -5.56 -3.01 7.34
N HIS A 94 -6.48 -2.13 6.95
CA HIS A 94 -6.77 -1.80 5.56
C HIS A 94 -5.49 -1.35 4.82
N GLU A 95 -4.84 -0.30 5.33
CA GLU A 95 -3.62 0.24 4.73
C GLU A 95 -2.43 -0.70 4.85
N LEU A 96 -2.37 -1.50 5.91
CA LEU A 96 -1.34 -2.51 6.09
C LEU A 96 -1.45 -3.61 5.04
N MET A 97 -2.66 -4.08 4.69
CA MET A 97 -2.82 -5.08 3.64
C MET A 97 -2.38 -4.56 2.28
N HIS A 98 -2.74 -3.31 1.95
CA HIS A 98 -2.19 -2.63 0.78
C HIS A 98 -0.66 -2.63 0.83
N ALA A 99 -0.06 -2.17 1.93
CA ALA A 99 1.40 -2.15 2.07
C ALA A 99 2.05 -3.55 1.96
N VAL A 100 1.42 -4.61 2.49
CA VAL A 100 1.93 -5.99 2.42
C VAL A 100 1.92 -6.49 0.99
N VAL A 101 0.80 -6.39 0.27
CA VAL A 101 0.72 -6.76 -1.16
C VAL A 101 1.72 -5.94 -1.96
N LEU A 102 1.82 -4.64 -1.64
CA LEU A 102 2.71 -3.73 -2.34
C LEU A 102 4.21 -4.02 -2.09
N CYS A 103 4.57 -4.50 -0.90
CA CYS A 103 5.93 -4.89 -0.53
C CYS A 103 6.31 -6.31 -0.95
N HIS A 104 5.33 -7.21 -1.09
CA HIS A 104 5.58 -8.61 -1.48
C HIS A 104 6.07 -8.72 -2.93
N ASP A 105 5.55 -7.86 -3.81
CA ASP A 105 5.83 -7.93 -5.25
C ASP A 105 7.08 -7.12 -5.70
N ILE A 106 7.51 -6.13 -4.90
CA ILE A 106 8.61 -5.23 -5.27
C ILE A 106 9.60 -5.12 -4.11
N GLY A 107 10.87 -5.46 -4.38
CA GLY A 107 11.96 -5.26 -3.43
C GLY A 107 12.03 -3.81 -2.90
N SER A 108 12.53 -3.64 -1.67
CA SER A 108 12.39 -2.47 -0.78
C SER A 108 12.73 -1.05 -1.31
N ALA A 109 13.19 -0.90 -2.54
CA ALA A 109 13.77 0.35 -3.05
C ALA A 109 12.77 1.33 -3.70
N ALA A 110 11.59 0.86 -4.14
CA ALA A 110 10.69 1.63 -5.01
C ALA A 110 9.40 2.13 -4.34
N ILE A 111 9.28 2.04 -3.02
CA ILE A 111 8.06 2.44 -2.30
C ILE A 111 8.21 3.87 -1.79
N GLN A 112 7.58 4.82 -2.47
CA GLN A 112 7.40 6.18 -1.95
C GLN A 112 6.05 6.27 -1.25
N VAL A 113 6.09 6.50 0.07
CA VAL A 113 4.92 6.80 0.87
C VAL A 113 4.72 8.31 0.87
N LYS A 114 3.76 8.80 0.07
CA LYS A 114 3.29 10.18 0.11
C LYS A 114 2.10 10.25 1.04
N MET A 115 2.23 11.06 2.08
CA MET A 115 1.16 11.30 3.04
C MET A 115 0.48 12.60 2.67
N HIS A 116 -0.71 12.52 2.10
CA HIS A 116 -1.51 13.69 1.73
C HIS A 116 -2.75 13.67 2.59
N LEU A 117 -2.89 14.62 3.51
CA LEU A 117 -4.03 14.83 4.43
C LEU A 117 -5.00 13.63 4.51
N PHE A 118 -4.68 12.63 5.35
CA PHE A 118 -5.45 11.39 5.59
C PHE A 118 -5.35 10.26 4.55
N CYS A 119 -4.53 10.40 3.52
CA CYS A 119 -4.27 9.37 2.51
C CYS A 119 -2.79 8.95 2.51
N VAL A 120 -2.55 7.64 2.52
CA VAL A 120 -1.22 7.04 2.41
C VAL A 120 -1.10 6.49 0.98
N GLN A 121 -0.49 7.27 0.09
CA GLN A 121 -0.24 6.79 -1.27
C GLN A 121 1.10 6.06 -1.33
N ILE A 122 1.05 4.78 -1.72
CA ILE A 122 2.23 3.96 -1.97
C ILE A 122 2.47 3.93 -3.48
N GLN A 123 3.39 4.78 -3.97
CA GLN A 123 3.77 4.78 -5.38
C GLN A 123 4.76 3.64 -5.67
N ARG A 124 4.61 3.02 -6.84
CA ARG A 124 5.46 1.95 -7.38
C ARG A 124 6.03 2.34 -8.74
N ASP A 125 7.25 1.89 -9.01
CA ASP A 125 7.95 2.13 -10.28
C ASP A 125 7.71 1.04 -11.34
N LYS A 126 7.15 -0.12 -10.97
CA LYS A 126 6.95 -1.26 -11.89
C LYS A 126 5.45 -1.55 -12.10
N PRO A 127 4.99 -1.77 -13.34
CA PRO A 127 3.60 -2.11 -13.62
C PRO A 127 3.25 -3.49 -13.04
N GLN A 128 2.09 -3.56 -12.39
CA GLN A 128 1.54 -4.76 -11.78
C GLN A 128 0.57 -5.45 -12.76
N THR A 129 0.31 -6.75 -12.58
CA THR A 129 -0.74 -7.41 -13.38
C THR A 129 -2.11 -6.97 -12.89
N SER A 130 -3.11 -6.87 -13.80
CA SER A 130 -4.46 -6.45 -13.41
C SER A 130 -5.10 -7.32 -12.33
N GLY A 131 -4.66 -8.59 -12.19
CA GLY A 131 -5.11 -9.47 -11.12
C GLY A 131 -4.60 -9.05 -9.74
N ASP A 132 -3.31 -8.72 -9.63
CA ASP A 132 -2.71 -8.32 -8.35
C ASP A 132 -3.13 -6.90 -7.93
N GLU A 133 -3.42 -6.02 -8.91
CA GLU A 133 -4.03 -4.70 -8.64
C GLU A 133 -5.44 -4.83 -8.07
N LEU A 134 -6.27 -5.71 -8.65
CA LEU A 134 -7.60 -6.02 -8.11
C LEU A 134 -7.49 -6.63 -6.71
N LEU A 135 -6.56 -7.55 -6.51
CA LEU A 135 -6.34 -8.18 -5.21
C LEU A 135 -5.93 -7.14 -4.17
N CYS A 136 -5.01 -6.23 -4.51
CA CYS A 136 -4.60 -5.14 -3.63
C CYS A 136 -5.82 -4.28 -3.25
N ALA A 137 -6.54 -3.77 -4.26
CA ALA A 137 -7.70 -2.89 -4.07
C ALA A 137 -8.81 -3.47 -3.17
N VAL A 138 -8.97 -4.80 -3.17
CA VAL A 138 -10.04 -5.46 -2.39
C VAL A 138 -9.56 -5.92 -1.01
N LEU A 139 -8.28 -6.29 -0.84
CA LEU A 139 -7.77 -6.81 0.43
C LEU A 139 -7.77 -5.78 1.56
N GLY A 140 -7.50 -4.50 1.27
CA GLY A 140 -7.59 -3.42 2.26
C GLY A 140 -9.00 -3.34 2.87
N PRO A 141 -10.04 -3.06 2.07
CA PRO A 141 -11.43 -3.04 2.53
C PRO A 141 -11.87 -4.32 3.25
N LEU A 142 -11.48 -5.50 2.74
CA LEU A 142 -11.80 -6.79 3.39
C LEU A 142 -11.19 -6.90 4.79
N ALA A 143 -9.94 -6.49 4.98
CA ALA A 143 -9.30 -6.51 6.30
C ALA A 143 -9.97 -5.56 7.29
N GLY A 144 -10.41 -4.39 6.81
CA GLY A 144 -11.22 -3.46 7.61
C GLY A 144 -12.56 -4.07 8.03
N VAL A 145 -13.28 -4.73 7.11
CA VAL A 145 -14.54 -5.43 7.41
C VAL A 145 -14.32 -6.54 8.43
N LEU A 146 -13.26 -7.35 8.28
CA LEU A 146 -12.94 -8.41 9.23
C LEU A 146 -12.69 -7.86 10.63
N THR A 147 -11.97 -6.74 10.74
CA THR A 147 -11.74 -6.04 12.00
C THR A 147 -13.06 -5.60 12.64
N ALA A 148 -14.00 -5.07 11.83
CA ALA A 148 -15.32 -4.68 12.31
C ALA A 148 -16.16 -5.87 12.79
N VAL A 149 -16.15 -6.98 12.06
CA VAL A 149 -16.87 -8.22 12.44
C VAL A 149 -16.33 -8.81 13.73
N ILE A 150 -15.01 -8.86 13.91
CA ILE A 150 -14.39 -9.27 15.17
C ILE A 150 -14.80 -8.33 16.29
N GLY A 151 -14.80 -7.01 16.04
CA GLY A 151 -15.28 -6.01 16.99
C GLY A 151 -16.74 -6.24 17.42
N ILE A 152 -17.65 -6.54 16.48
CA ILE A 152 -19.05 -6.89 16.76
C ILE A 152 -19.10 -8.15 17.63
N ALA A 153 -18.37 -9.20 17.26
CA ALA A 153 -18.37 -10.46 17.99
C ALA A 153 -17.84 -10.31 19.43
N CYS A 154 -16.83 -9.46 19.64
CA CYS A 154 -16.23 -9.25 20.96
C CYS A 154 -17.04 -8.32 21.86
N THR A 155 -17.77 -7.35 21.30
CA THR A 155 -18.40 -6.27 22.08
C THR A 155 -19.93 -6.29 22.04
N GLY A 156 -20.53 -6.99 21.09
CA GLY A 156 -21.97 -6.97 20.82
C GLY A 156 -22.51 -5.61 20.38
N ALA A 157 -21.62 -4.66 20.06
CA ALA A 157 -22.01 -3.28 19.89
C ALA A 157 -22.50 -2.96 18.47
N PRO A 158 -23.68 -2.34 18.31
CA PRO A 158 -24.28 -2.11 16.99
C PRO A 158 -23.57 -1.02 16.18
N TRP A 159 -22.82 -0.12 16.81
CA TRP A 159 -22.13 0.98 16.09
C TRP A 159 -20.98 0.49 15.20
N PHE A 160 -20.50 -0.74 15.35
CA PHE A 160 -19.51 -1.32 14.46
C PHE A 160 -20.01 -1.53 13.02
N TRP A 161 -21.33 -1.53 12.80
CA TRP A 161 -21.89 -1.47 11.44
C TRP A 161 -21.42 -0.25 10.65
N LEU A 162 -21.12 0.86 11.34
CA LEU A 162 -20.56 2.05 10.70
C LEU A 162 -19.17 1.78 10.11
N LEU A 163 -18.38 0.90 10.72
CA LEU A 163 -17.09 0.49 10.17
C LEU A 163 -17.28 -0.36 8.91
N ILE A 164 -18.24 -1.28 8.91
CA ILE A 164 -18.56 -2.09 7.71
C ILE A 164 -18.98 -1.18 6.56
N ILE A 165 -19.87 -0.22 6.82
CA ILE A 165 -20.30 0.77 5.83
C ILE A 165 -19.08 1.55 5.34
N GLN A 166 -18.25 2.06 6.23
CA GLN A 166 -17.06 2.83 5.89
C GLN A 166 -16.09 2.06 4.97
N GLN A 167 -15.90 0.75 5.19
CA GLN A 167 -15.07 -0.08 4.31
C GLN A 167 -15.75 -0.38 2.97
N ALA A 168 -17.08 -0.52 2.94
CA ALA A 168 -17.82 -0.63 1.68
C ALA A 168 -17.73 0.66 0.85
N LEU A 169 -17.71 1.83 1.51
CA LEU A 169 -17.53 3.11 0.82
C LEU A 169 -16.16 3.21 0.14
N CYS A 170 -15.10 2.61 0.71
CA CYS A 170 -13.77 2.55 0.06
C CYS A 170 -13.81 1.83 -1.29
N LEU A 171 -14.72 0.88 -1.50
CA LEU A 171 -14.90 0.17 -2.76
C LEU A 171 -15.80 0.89 -3.77
N MET A 172 -16.37 2.05 -3.41
CA MET A 172 -17.17 2.81 -4.35
C MET A 172 -16.30 3.43 -5.46
N PRO A 173 -16.85 3.62 -6.67
CA PRO A 173 -16.14 4.19 -7.83
C PRO A 173 -15.62 5.62 -7.66
N PHE A 174 -15.87 6.27 -6.52
CA PHE A 174 -15.33 7.61 -6.23
C PHE A 174 -14.07 7.56 -5.35
N CYS A 175 -13.74 6.39 -4.81
CA CYS A 175 -12.58 6.15 -3.96
C CYS A 175 -11.48 5.45 -4.75
N ASP A 176 -10.22 5.64 -4.32
CA ASP A 176 -9.04 5.12 -5.02
C ASP A 176 -9.11 3.58 -5.20
N ASP A 177 -9.43 2.84 -4.13
CA ASP A 177 -9.57 1.38 -4.19
C ASP A 177 -10.67 0.93 -5.15
N GLY A 178 -11.86 1.54 -5.07
CA GLY A 178 -12.97 1.22 -5.97
C GLY A 178 -12.66 1.52 -7.45
N MET A 179 -11.97 2.63 -7.72
CA MET A 179 -11.52 2.98 -9.07
C MET A 179 -10.50 1.97 -9.62
N VAL A 180 -9.50 1.60 -8.81
CA VAL A 180 -8.51 0.59 -9.18
C VAL A 180 -9.21 -0.74 -9.47
N ALA A 181 -10.05 -1.21 -8.55
CA ALA A 181 -10.79 -2.47 -8.70
C ALA A 181 -11.62 -2.50 -9.99
N LEU A 182 -12.38 -1.44 -10.28
CA LEU A 182 -13.19 -1.36 -11.50
C LEU A 182 -12.34 -1.34 -12.76
N SER A 183 -11.24 -0.57 -12.78
CA SER A 183 -10.35 -0.51 -13.93
C SER A 183 -9.70 -1.87 -14.21
N SER A 184 -9.30 -2.59 -13.15
CA SER A 184 -8.68 -3.91 -13.26
C SER A 184 -9.70 -4.95 -13.74
N ILE A 185 -10.94 -4.93 -13.23
CA ILE A 185 -12.03 -5.79 -13.72
C ILE A 185 -12.32 -5.52 -15.19
N ALA A 186 -12.45 -4.25 -15.59
CA ALA A 186 -12.70 -3.88 -16.98
C ALA A 186 -11.60 -4.39 -17.91
N THR A 187 -10.33 -4.24 -17.51
CA THR A 187 -9.17 -4.71 -18.28
C THR A 187 -9.18 -6.23 -18.45
N MET A 188 -9.46 -6.98 -17.38
CA MET A 188 -9.56 -8.44 -17.46
C MET A 188 -10.73 -8.90 -18.35
N LEU A 189 -11.88 -8.24 -18.27
CA LEU A 189 -13.03 -8.56 -19.11
C LEU A 189 -12.75 -8.29 -20.60
N LEU A 190 -12.06 -7.18 -20.91
CA LEU A 190 -11.65 -6.86 -22.27
C LEU A 190 -10.64 -7.87 -22.81
N ALA A 191 -9.63 -8.24 -22.02
CA ALA A 191 -8.64 -9.25 -22.40
C ALA A 191 -9.32 -10.62 -22.68
N ARG A 192 -10.25 -11.03 -21.81
CA ARG A 192 -11.01 -12.27 -21.99
C ARG A 192 -11.89 -12.23 -23.24
N ARG A 193 -12.50 -11.08 -23.55
CA ARG A 193 -13.30 -10.91 -24.77
C ARG A 193 -12.44 -11.02 -26.03
N GLN A 194 -11.23 -10.47 -26.02
CA GLN A 194 -10.30 -10.56 -27.15
C GLN A 194 -9.84 -12.00 -27.38
N GLN A 195 -9.55 -12.77 -26.33
CA GLN A 195 -9.20 -14.19 -26.44
C GLN A 195 -10.33 -15.00 -27.09
N LEU A 196 -11.57 -14.80 -26.64
CA LEU A 196 -12.74 -15.48 -27.21
C LEU A 196 -12.99 -15.13 -28.69
N HIS A 197 -12.53 -13.97 -29.16
CA HIS A 197 -12.62 -13.59 -30.57
C HIS A 197 -11.48 -14.17 -31.43
N GLN A 198 -10.35 -14.55 -30.85
CA GLN A 198 -9.25 -15.22 -31.56
C GLN A 198 -9.45 -16.74 -31.68
N GLU A 199 -10.29 -17.33 -30.83
CA GLU A 199 -10.65 -18.76 -30.87
C GLU A 199 -11.79 -19.10 -31.85
N LYS A 200 -12.40 -18.09 -32.51
CA LYS A 200 -13.45 -18.26 -33.52
C LYS A 200 -12.91 -17.99 -34.93
#